data_AF-A0A661J1B8-F1
#
_entry.id   AF-A0A661J1B8-F1
#
_cell.length_a   1.000
_cell.length_b   1.000
_cell.length_c   1.000
_cell.angle_alpha   90.00
_cell.angle_beta   90.00
_cell.angle_gamma   90.00
#
_symmetry.space_group_name_H-M   'P 1'
#
loop_
_entity.id
_entity.type
_entity.pdbx_description
1 polymer ?
#
loop_
_entity_poly.entity_id
_entity_poly.type
_entity_poly.pdbx_seq_one_letter_code
_entity_poly.pdbx_strand_id
1 'polypeptide(L)'
;MPDIFEFAKDDTERRINSRVHLRERHGKVEVFKDGELYAVFGENDREFRKATMIQLARLGAASLRELCAGFQVDRETLERYLIRSQERGLRAVMDDKPGPKGPWKADDATRLAVIKEYVNEPGISDSEIARRVSGRRPIQVDRKMVSRILRHAGLKPAPDSDAVREVISANQLALRFRDKS
;
A
#
# COMPACT_ATOMS: atom_id res chain seq x y z
N MET A 1 30.20 20.15 25.06
CA MET A 1 29.14 20.55 24.11
C MET A 1 29.31 19.68 22.89
N PRO A 2 28.34 18.82 22.53
CA PRO A 2 28.38 18.13 21.26
C PRO A 2 27.72 19.01 20.18
N ASP A 3 28.41 19.13 19.05
CA ASP A 3 27.93 19.77 17.81
C ASP A 3 26.55 19.23 17.44
N ILE A 4 25.57 20.10 17.54
CA ILE A 4 24.26 19.96 16.91
C ILE A 4 24.44 20.61 15.54
N PHE A 5 23.95 19.95 14.48
CA PHE A 5 23.90 20.41 13.08
C PHE A 5 24.89 19.77 12.11
N GLU A 6 24.84 18.45 12.01
CA GLU A 6 24.96 17.78 10.72
C GLU A 6 23.67 18.08 9.91
N PHE A 7 23.60 19.25 9.27
CA PHE A 7 22.46 19.57 8.40
C PHE A 7 22.54 18.77 7.09
N ALA A 8 21.45 18.03 6.85
CA ALA A 8 21.20 17.10 5.77
C ALA A 8 21.63 17.57 4.38
N LYS A 9 22.18 16.61 3.63
CA LYS A 9 22.62 16.70 2.23
C LYS A 9 21.46 16.63 1.21
N ASP A 10 20.20 16.67 1.65
CA ASP A 10 19.07 16.13 0.88
C ASP A 10 18.02 17.17 0.44
N ASP A 11 18.41 18.43 0.25
CA ASP A 11 17.55 19.42 -0.41
C ASP A 11 17.80 19.35 -1.92
N THR A 12 16.94 18.64 -2.65
CA THR A 12 17.01 18.56 -4.13
C THR A 12 15.89 19.36 -4.75
N GLU A 13 16.24 20.36 -5.57
CA GLU A 13 15.26 21.13 -6.34
C GLU A 13 15.33 20.76 -7.83
N ARG A 14 14.17 20.56 -8.45
CA ARG A 14 14.05 20.23 -9.88
C ARG A 14 12.99 21.08 -10.55
N ARG A 15 13.42 21.88 -11.50
CA ARG A 15 12.52 22.68 -12.34
C ARG A 15 11.97 21.83 -13.48
N ILE A 16 10.64 21.75 -13.60
CA ILE A 16 9.96 21.09 -14.73
C ILE A 16 9.87 22.05 -15.91
N ASN A 17 9.38 23.26 -15.65
CA ASN A 17 9.32 24.35 -16.63
C ASN A 17 9.25 25.71 -15.90
N SER A 18 8.84 26.78 -16.58
CA SER A 18 8.71 28.10 -15.95
C SER A 18 7.65 28.15 -14.86
N ARG A 19 6.65 27.27 -14.92
CA ARG A 19 5.45 27.25 -14.07
C ARG A 19 5.51 26.20 -12.97
N VAL A 20 6.18 25.07 -13.19
CA VAL A 20 6.19 23.92 -12.30
C VAL A 20 7.62 23.61 -11.85
N HIS A 21 7.81 23.42 -10.55
CA HIS A 21 9.04 22.90 -9.98
C HIS A 21 8.75 22.03 -8.74
N LEU A 22 9.71 21.17 -8.42
CA LEU A 22 9.66 20.23 -7.30
C LEU A 22 10.80 20.55 -6.34
N ARG A 23 10.54 20.39 -5.05
CA ARG A 23 11.55 20.45 -4.00
C ARG A 23 11.40 19.22 -3.12
N GLU A 24 12.46 18.42 -3.03
CA GLU A 24 12.55 17.27 -2.13
C GLU A 24 13.34 17.71 -0.89
N ARG A 25 12.74 17.55 0.28
CA ARG A 25 13.31 17.99 1.56
C ARG A 25 12.66 17.24 2.73
N HIS A 26 13.46 16.78 3.69
CA HIS A 26 12.98 16.09 4.90
C HIS A 26 12.02 14.90 4.61
N GLY A 27 12.34 14.09 3.59
CA GLY A 27 11.52 12.93 3.18
C GLY A 27 10.17 13.29 2.54
N LYS A 28 9.99 14.55 2.12
CA LYS A 28 8.79 15.06 1.48
C LYS A 28 9.12 15.64 0.12
N VAL A 29 8.14 15.57 -0.78
CA VAL A 29 8.14 16.23 -2.08
C VAL A 29 7.13 17.35 -2.02
N GLU A 30 7.59 18.57 -2.25
CA GLU A 30 6.79 19.76 -2.42
C GLU A 30 6.73 20.09 -3.90
N VAL A 31 5.53 20.28 -4.43
CA VAL A 31 5.31 20.63 -5.82
C VAL A 31 4.71 22.01 -5.87
N PHE A 32 5.31 22.88 -6.66
CA PHE A 32 4.87 24.25 -6.83
C PHE A 32 4.33 24.47 -8.23
N LYS A 33 3.26 25.26 -8.35
CA LYS A 33 2.67 25.69 -9.62
C LYS A 33 2.47 27.19 -9.59
N ASP A 34 3.04 27.88 -10.58
CA ASP A 34 3.01 29.34 -10.72
C ASP A 34 3.52 30.07 -9.45
N GLY A 35 4.53 29.48 -8.77
CA GLY A 35 5.13 30.02 -7.53
C GLY A 35 4.44 29.62 -6.24
N GLU A 36 3.23 29.06 -6.32
CA GLU A 36 2.42 28.67 -5.17
C GLU A 36 2.58 27.18 -4.84
N LEU A 37 2.51 26.85 -3.54
CA LEU A 37 2.55 25.46 -3.09
C LEU A 37 1.28 24.73 -3.56
N TYR A 38 1.47 23.76 -4.45
CA TYR A 38 0.38 23.02 -5.08
C TYR A 38 0.09 21.69 -4.38
N ALA A 39 1.13 20.94 -4.01
CA ALA A 39 0.99 19.65 -3.33
C ALA A 39 2.19 19.36 -2.43
N VAL A 40 1.95 18.60 -1.35
CA VAL A 40 3.00 18.05 -0.48
C VAL A 40 2.66 16.60 -0.18
N PHE A 41 3.62 15.70 -0.36
CA PHE A 41 3.46 14.28 -0.07
C PHE A 41 4.79 13.67 0.38
N GLY A 42 4.74 12.51 1.03
CA GLY A 42 5.96 11.78 1.40
C GLY A 42 6.68 11.26 0.15
N GLU A 43 8.00 11.18 0.16
CA GLU A 43 8.80 10.73 -1.01
C GLU A 43 8.34 9.36 -1.57
N ASN A 44 7.86 8.49 -0.67
CA ASN A 44 7.38 7.13 -0.93
C ASN A 44 5.87 7.04 -1.17
N ASP A 45 5.14 8.16 -1.13
CA ASP A 45 3.70 8.20 -1.40
C ASP A 45 3.46 8.17 -2.92
N ARG A 46 3.48 6.96 -3.47
CA ARG A 46 3.39 6.71 -4.92
C ARG A 46 2.02 7.12 -5.46
N GLU A 47 0.97 6.89 -4.68
CA GLU A 47 -0.40 7.26 -5.01
C GLU A 47 -0.54 8.77 -5.10
N PHE A 48 -0.10 9.53 -4.10
CA PHE A 48 -0.20 10.98 -4.16
C PHE A 48 0.68 11.55 -5.28
N ARG A 49 1.92 11.05 -5.45
CA ARG A 49 2.79 11.42 -6.56
C ARG A 49 2.08 11.24 -7.92
N LYS A 50 1.42 10.10 -8.11
CA LYS A 50 0.64 9.79 -9.32
C LYS A 50 -0.56 10.71 -9.51
N ALA A 51 -1.33 10.98 -8.45
CA ALA A 51 -2.43 11.95 -8.50
C ALA A 51 -1.93 13.34 -8.94
N THR A 52 -0.85 13.82 -8.35
CA THR A 52 -0.26 15.12 -8.68
C THR A 52 0.16 15.21 -10.15
N MET A 53 0.83 14.18 -10.69
CA MET A 53 1.18 14.13 -12.12
C MET A 53 -0.05 14.20 -13.03
N ILE A 54 -1.08 13.41 -12.73
CA ILE A 54 -2.33 13.39 -13.51
C ILE A 54 -2.98 14.78 -13.50
N GLN A 55 -3.05 15.44 -12.34
CA GLN A 55 -3.70 16.74 -12.23
C GLN A 55 -2.91 17.84 -12.95
N LEU A 56 -1.58 17.87 -12.82
CA LEU A 56 -0.74 18.83 -13.55
C LEU A 56 -0.88 18.67 -15.07
N ALA A 57 -0.96 17.43 -15.56
CA ALA A 57 -1.21 17.13 -16.98
C ALA A 57 -2.58 17.61 -17.44
N ARG A 58 -3.65 17.34 -16.67
CA ARG A 58 -5.02 17.77 -16.99
C ARG A 58 -5.17 19.29 -16.99
N LEU A 59 -4.48 19.98 -16.09
CA LEU A 59 -4.44 21.44 -16.03
C LEU A 59 -3.61 22.07 -17.15
N GLY A 60 -2.88 21.29 -17.94
CA GLY A 60 -1.94 21.80 -18.93
C GLY A 60 -0.81 22.62 -18.30
N ALA A 61 -0.46 22.34 -17.04
CA ALA A 61 0.58 23.08 -16.32
C ALA A 61 1.99 22.75 -16.84
N ALA A 62 2.16 21.56 -17.40
CA ALA A 62 3.36 21.10 -18.09
C ALA A 62 2.98 20.05 -19.14
N SER A 63 3.81 19.93 -20.18
CA SER A 63 3.68 18.87 -21.18
C SER A 63 4.00 17.50 -20.58
N LEU A 64 3.50 16.44 -21.21
CA LEU A 64 3.82 15.05 -20.86
C LEU A 64 5.33 14.81 -20.76
N ARG A 65 6.11 15.33 -21.72
CA ARG A 65 7.58 15.19 -21.75
C ARG A 65 8.23 15.84 -20.53
N GLU A 66 7.81 17.05 -20.20
CA GLU A 66 8.35 17.78 -19.04
C GLU A 66 7.98 17.08 -17.73
N LEU A 67 6.73 16.59 -17.60
CA LEU A 67 6.30 15.83 -16.43
C LEU A 67 7.08 14.52 -16.27
N CYS A 68 7.34 13.78 -17.36
CA CYS A 68 8.14 12.55 -17.32
C CYS A 68 9.56 12.84 -16.83
N ALA A 69 10.21 13.86 -17.39
CA ALA A 69 11.56 14.26 -16.97
C ALA A 69 11.59 14.75 -15.51
N GLY A 70 10.60 15.56 -15.12
CA GLY A 70 10.49 16.14 -13.79
C GLY A 70 10.23 15.12 -12.69
N PHE A 71 9.27 14.22 -12.90
CA PHE A 71 8.91 13.19 -11.93
C PHE A 71 9.73 11.90 -12.09
N GLN A 72 10.65 11.86 -13.05
CA GLN A 72 11.48 10.69 -13.38
C GLN A 72 10.63 9.42 -13.59
N VAL A 73 9.62 9.55 -14.45
CA VAL A 73 8.71 8.47 -14.81
C VAL A 73 8.71 8.25 -16.31
N ASP A 74 8.59 7.01 -16.74
CA ASP A 74 8.48 6.69 -18.16
C ASP A 74 7.21 7.25 -18.78
N ARG A 75 7.31 7.63 -20.06
CA ARG A 75 6.18 8.15 -20.82
C ARG A 75 5.00 7.19 -20.86
N GLU A 76 5.25 5.90 -21.08
CA GLU A 76 4.19 4.88 -21.14
C GLU A 76 3.47 4.77 -19.78
N THR A 77 4.21 4.89 -18.69
CA THR A 77 3.64 4.86 -17.34
C THR A 77 2.72 6.05 -17.10
N LEU A 78 3.14 7.26 -17.49
CA LEU A 78 2.31 8.47 -17.35
C LEU A 78 1.08 8.43 -18.28
N GLU A 79 1.22 7.96 -19.53
CA GLU A 79 0.10 7.77 -20.45
C GLU A 79 -0.93 6.77 -19.89
N ARG A 80 -0.45 5.64 -19.34
CA ARG A 80 -1.30 4.64 -18.67
C ARG A 80 -2.05 5.23 -17.47
N TYR A 81 -1.39 6.08 -16.69
CA TYR A 81 -2.04 6.77 -15.57
C TYR A 81 -3.17 7.68 -16.05
N LEU A 82 -2.94 8.45 -17.12
CA LEU A 82 -3.95 9.33 -17.70
C LEU A 82 -5.15 8.55 -18.24
N ILE A 83 -4.91 7.50 -19.04
CA ILE A 83 -5.98 6.65 -19.61
C ILE A 83 -6.83 6.06 -18.47
N ARG A 84 -6.20 5.37 -17.50
CA ARG A 84 -6.94 4.77 -16.38
C ARG A 84 -7.69 5.80 -15.55
N SER A 85 -7.15 7.01 -15.41
CA SER A 85 -7.81 8.10 -14.68
C SER A 85 -9.05 8.64 -15.39
N GLN A 86 -9.13 8.53 -16.72
CA GLN A 86 -10.33 8.88 -17.47
C GLN A 86 -11.43 7.82 -17.27
N GLU A 87 -11.04 6.55 -17.27
CA GLU A 87 -11.98 5.43 -17.09
C GLU A 87 -12.50 5.29 -15.65
N ARG A 88 -11.63 5.47 -14.65
CA ARG A 88 -11.91 5.11 -13.24
C ARG A 88 -11.87 6.30 -12.28
N GLY A 89 -11.61 7.52 -12.76
CA GLY A 89 -11.48 8.71 -11.92
C GLY A 89 -10.34 8.58 -10.90
N LEU A 90 -10.56 9.10 -9.68
CA LEU A 90 -9.57 9.08 -8.60
C LEU A 90 -9.18 7.65 -8.17
N ARG A 91 -10.07 6.67 -8.35
CA ARG A 91 -9.79 5.26 -8.05
C ARG A 91 -8.61 4.72 -8.86
N ALA A 92 -8.33 5.30 -10.03
CA ALA A 92 -7.19 4.93 -10.86
C ALA A 92 -5.83 5.22 -10.23
N VAL A 93 -5.78 6.11 -9.24
CA VAL A 93 -4.56 6.49 -8.53
C VAL A 93 -4.12 5.35 -7.62
N MET A 94 -5.08 4.70 -6.95
CA MET A 94 -4.80 3.55 -6.09
C MET A 94 -4.32 2.37 -6.93
N ASP A 95 -3.25 1.73 -6.49
CA ASP A 95 -2.88 0.45 -7.07
C ASP A 95 -3.98 -0.57 -6.75
N ASP A 96 -4.41 -1.34 -7.76
CA ASP A 96 -5.33 -2.44 -7.54
C ASP A 96 -4.65 -3.39 -6.55
N LYS A 97 -5.23 -3.56 -5.35
CA LYS A 97 -4.76 -4.58 -4.39
C LYS A 97 -4.68 -5.89 -5.17
N PRO A 98 -3.52 -6.56 -5.23
CA PRO A 98 -3.44 -7.86 -5.85
C PRO A 98 -4.51 -8.73 -5.20
N GLY A 99 -5.52 -9.10 -5.98
CA GLY A 99 -6.49 -10.07 -5.53
C GLY A 99 -5.77 -11.34 -5.11
N PRO A 100 -6.37 -12.20 -4.27
CA PRO A 100 -5.83 -13.53 -4.03
C PRO A 100 -5.48 -14.18 -5.38
N LYS A 101 -4.27 -14.74 -5.49
CA LYS A 101 -3.66 -15.29 -6.73
C LYS A 101 -4.38 -16.54 -7.27
N GLY A 102 -5.70 -16.50 -7.40
CA GLY A 102 -6.55 -17.63 -7.77
C GLY A 102 -7.05 -18.43 -6.56
N PRO A 103 -7.88 -19.46 -6.83
CA PRO A 103 -8.45 -20.33 -5.80
C PRO A 103 -7.34 -20.97 -4.96
N TRP A 104 -7.59 -21.11 -3.66
CA TRP A 104 -6.63 -21.72 -2.74
C TRP A 104 -6.29 -23.13 -3.19
N LYS A 105 -5.02 -23.55 -3.00
CA LYS A 105 -4.54 -24.90 -3.34
C LYS A 105 -5.39 -26.04 -2.75
N ALA A 106 -6.06 -25.81 -1.62
CA ALA A 106 -6.98 -26.78 -1.03
C ALA A 106 -8.36 -26.70 -1.70
N ASP A 107 -8.83 -27.80 -2.26
CA ASP A 107 -10.22 -27.98 -2.70
C ASP A 107 -11.20 -27.98 -1.51
N ASP A 108 -12.49 -27.82 -1.79
CA ASP A 108 -13.52 -27.70 -0.75
C ASP A 108 -13.61 -28.93 0.15
N ALA A 109 -13.42 -30.12 -0.43
CA ALA A 109 -13.43 -31.37 0.31
C ALA A 109 -12.23 -31.52 1.27
N THR A 110 -11.05 -30.98 0.93
CA THR A 110 -9.90 -30.92 1.84
C THR A 110 -10.15 -29.91 2.97
N ARG A 111 -10.77 -28.76 2.66
CA ARG A 111 -11.16 -27.79 3.71
C ARG A 111 -12.14 -28.40 4.70
N LEU A 112 -13.15 -29.11 4.20
CA LEU A 112 -14.13 -29.80 5.04
C LEU A 112 -13.49 -30.88 5.90
N ALA A 113 -12.53 -31.65 5.37
CA ALA A 113 -11.81 -32.67 6.14
C ALA A 113 -11.00 -32.06 7.29
N VAL A 114 -10.29 -30.95 7.04
CA VAL A 114 -9.57 -30.19 8.08
C VAL A 114 -10.52 -29.70 9.17
N ILE A 115 -11.66 -29.11 8.78
CA ILE A 115 -12.67 -28.61 9.72
C ILE A 115 -13.25 -29.76 10.56
N LYS A 116 -13.55 -30.91 9.95
CA LYS A 116 -14.06 -32.09 10.65
C LYS A 116 -13.09 -32.63 11.69
N GLU A 117 -11.81 -32.79 11.36
CA GLU A 117 -10.81 -33.24 12.34
C GLU A 117 -10.71 -32.27 13.53
N TYR A 118 -10.76 -30.96 13.28
CA TYR A 118 -10.72 -29.95 14.34
C TYR A 118 -11.96 -29.94 15.25
N VAL A 119 -13.15 -30.08 14.65
CA VAL A 119 -14.43 -30.07 15.41
C VAL A 119 -14.61 -31.37 16.20
N ASN A 120 -14.18 -32.51 15.64
CA ASN A 120 -14.35 -33.82 16.28
C ASN A 120 -13.37 -34.03 17.44
N GLU A 121 -12.19 -33.42 17.41
CA GLU A 121 -11.17 -33.56 18.45
C GLU A 121 -10.66 -32.19 18.92
N PRO A 122 -11.38 -31.53 19.85
CA PRO A 122 -10.95 -30.25 20.41
C PRO A 122 -9.55 -30.35 21.02
N GLY A 123 -8.65 -29.45 20.59
CA GLY A 123 -7.26 -29.42 21.07
C GLY A 123 -6.26 -30.19 20.21
N ILE A 124 -6.70 -30.89 19.15
CA ILE A 124 -5.79 -31.49 18.17
C ILE A 124 -4.86 -30.43 17.56
N SER A 125 -3.59 -30.80 17.35
CA SER A 125 -2.61 -29.87 16.78
C SER A 125 -2.77 -29.72 15.27
N ASP A 126 -2.41 -28.56 14.73
CA ASP A 126 -2.44 -28.30 13.28
C ASP A 126 -1.57 -29.30 12.49
N SER A 127 -0.45 -29.72 13.06
CA SER A 127 0.45 -30.71 12.46
C SER A 127 -0.17 -32.10 12.40
N GLU A 128 -0.95 -32.47 13.43
CA GLU A 128 -1.63 -33.75 13.48
C GLU A 128 -2.82 -33.80 12.52
N ILE A 129 -3.59 -32.71 12.43
CA ILE A 129 -4.62 -32.58 11.38
C ILE A 129 -3.98 -32.70 9.99
N ALA A 130 -2.88 -31.99 9.75
CA ALA A 130 -2.15 -32.03 8.48
C ALA A 130 -1.73 -33.47 8.11
N ARG A 131 -1.18 -34.21 9.08
CA ARG A 131 -0.79 -35.62 8.91
C ARG A 131 -2.00 -36.50 8.54
N ARG A 132 -3.11 -36.39 9.29
CA ARG A 132 -4.31 -37.22 9.09
C ARG A 132 -5.00 -36.92 7.75
N VAL A 133 -5.13 -35.65 7.40
CA VAL A 133 -5.80 -35.24 6.15
C VAL A 133 -4.95 -35.59 4.92
N SER A 134 -3.62 -35.40 4.99
CA SER A 134 -2.71 -35.77 3.89
C SER A 134 -2.69 -37.28 3.63
N GLY A 135 -2.95 -38.11 4.65
CA GLY A 135 -3.04 -39.56 4.48
C GLY A 135 -4.31 -40.05 3.76
N ARG A 136 -5.35 -39.20 3.66
CA ARG A 136 -6.67 -39.58 3.10
C ARG A 136 -7.08 -38.75 1.88
N ARG A 137 -6.27 -37.76 1.50
CA ARG A 137 -6.57 -36.81 0.43
C ARG A 137 -5.41 -36.77 -0.58
N PRO A 138 -5.70 -36.53 -1.87
CA PRO A 138 -4.65 -36.42 -2.89
C PRO A 138 -3.80 -35.16 -2.75
N ILE A 139 -4.29 -34.15 -2.02
CA ILE A 139 -3.57 -32.89 -1.77
C ILE A 139 -2.78 -33.02 -0.47
N GLN A 140 -1.48 -32.77 -0.54
CA GLN A 140 -0.63 -32.62 0.63
C GLN A 140 -1.01 -31.36 1.40
N VAL A 141 -1.41 -31.55 2.66
CA VAL A 141 -1.80 -30.48 3.58
C VAL A 141 -0.68 -30.29 4.59
N ASP A 142 -0.10 -29.09 4.63
CA ASP A 142 0.87 -28.73 5.66
C ASP A 142 0.21 -28.00 6.84
N ARG A 143 0.95 -27.85 7.94
CA ARG A 143 0.51 -27.14 9.15
C ARG A 143 0.01 -25.71 8.86
N LYS A 144 0.68 -24.98 7.95
CA LYS A 144 0.31 -23.59 7.62
C LYS A 144 -1.02 -23.54 6.87
N MET A 145 -1.26 -24.52 6.00
CA MET A 145 -2.50 -24.69 5.28
C MET A 145 -3.65 -25.00 6.24
N VAL A 146 -3.46 -25.90 7.20
CA VAL A 146 -4.46 -26.17 8.26
C VAL A 146 -4.79 -24.90 9.03
N SER A 147 -3.76 -24.23 9.58
CA SER A 147 -3.94 -23.00 10.35
C SER A 147 -4.72 -21.93 9.58
N ARG A 148 -4.38 -21.77 8.29
CA ARG A 148 -5.03 -20.82 7.38
C ARG A 148 -6.48 -21.21 7.07
N ILE A 149 -6.79 -22.49 6.86
CA ILE A 149 -8.17 -23.00 6.65
C ILE A 149 -9.03 -22.73 7.89
N LEU A 150 -8.52 -23.08 9.08
CA LEU A 150 -9.27 -22.90 10.33
C LEU A 150 -9.53 -21.42 10.64
N ARG A 151 -8.57 -20.52 10.35
CA ARG A 151 -8.77 -19.07 10.46
C ARG A 151 -9.86 -18.55 9.52
N HIS A 152 -9.83 -19.00 8.27
CA HIS A 152 -10.84 -18.60 7.29
C HIS A 152 -12.24 -19.13 7.63
N ALA A 153 -12.32 -20.28 8.32
CA ALA A 153 -13.57 -20.82 8.84
C ALA A 153 -14.04 -20.15 10.15
N GLY A 154 -13.29 -19.18 10.71
CA GLY A 154 -13.60 -18.54 11.98
C GLY A 154 -13.36 -19.41 13.22
N LEU A 155 -12.67 -20.55 13.07
CA LEU A 155 -12.41 -21.52 14.14
C LEU A 155 -11.12 -21.24 14.91
N LYS A 156 -10.26 -20.35 14.40
CA LYS A 156 -9.05 -19.83 15.07
C LYS A 156 -8.89 -18.32 14.84
N PRO A 157 -8.37 -17.57 15.83
CA PRO A 157 -8.10 -16.15 15.67
C PRO A 157 -7.00 -15.88 14.63
N ALA A 158 -7.11 -14.72 13.97
CA ALA A 158 -6.07 -14.19 13.10
C ALA A 158 -4.85 -13.80 13.96
N PRO A 159 -3.61 -13.88 13.43
CA PRO A 159 -2.41 -13.59 14.22
C PRO A 159 -2.34 -12.13 14.68
N ASP A 160 -3.04 -11.22 14.00
CA ASP A 160 -3.04 -9.77 14.29
C ASP A 160 -4.29 -9.30 15.05
N SER A 161 -5.17 -10.19 15.52
CA SER A 161 -6.39 -9.75 16.23
C SER A 161 -6.11 -9.11 17.59
N ASP A 162 -4.89 -9.26 18.13
CA ASP A 162 -4.44 -8.63 19.38
C ASP A 162 -3.58 -7.37 19.14
N ALA A 163 -3.30 -7.00 17.89
CA ALA A 163 -2.60 -5.75 17.60
C ALA A 163 -3.59 -4.58 17.73
N VAL A 164 -3.60 -3.98 18.92
CA VAL A 164 -4.20 -2.67 19.22
C VAL A 164 -3.93 -1.72 18.05
N ARG A 165 -4.97 -1.44 17.25
CA ARG A 165 -4.92 -0.29 16.35
C ARG A 165 -4.80 0.92 17.25
N GLU A 166 -3.64 1.56 17.31
CA GLU A 166 -3.54 2.91 17.84
C GLU A 166 -4.45 3.80 16.97
N VAL A 167 -5.67 3.99 17.46
CA VAL A 167 -6.57 5.01 16.96
C VAL A 167 -5.94 6.33 17.37
N ILE A 168 -5.25 6.99 16.44
CA ILE A 168 -4.74 8.34 16.63
C ILE A 168 -5.95 9.21 17.01
N SER A 169 -5.99 9.67 18.26
CA SER A 169 -7.13 10.42 18.77
C SER A 169 -7.24 11.77 18.05
N ALA A 170 -8.45 12.33 17.98
CA ALA A 170 -8.69 13.66 17.41
C ALA A 170 -7.79 14.75 18.02
N ASN A 171 -7.38 14.58 19.29
CA ASN A 171 -6.46 15.48 19.97
C ASN A 171 -5.01 15.39 19.43
N GLN A 172 -4.56 14.21 19.02
CA GLN A 172 -3.24 14.04 18.39
C GLN A 172 -3.19 14.63 16.98
N LEU A 173 -4.33 14.62 16.26
CA LEU A 173 -4.49 15.33 14.99
C LEU A 173 -4.43 16.85 15.20
N ALA A 174 -5.15 17.38 16.19
CA ALA A 174 -5.19 18.82 16.47
C ALA A 174 -3.81 19.41 16.87
N LEU A 175 -2.98 18.65 17.59
CA LEU A 175 -1.62 19.06 17.96
C LEU A 175 -0.71 19.27 16.74
N ARG A 176 -0.87 18.48 15.67
CA ARG A 176 -0.04 18.60 14.45
C ARG A 176 -0.32 19.83 13.61
N PHE A 177 -1.49 20.46 13.78
CA PHE A 177 -1.92 21.62 13.00
C PHE A 177 -1.86 22.95 13.78
N ARG A 178 -1.37 22.95 15.03
CA ARG A 178 -1.30 24.15 15.87
C ARG A 178 -0.02 24.98 15.70
N ASP A 179 1.06 24.42 15.16
CA ASP A 179 2.36 25.13 15.07
C ASP A 179 2.61 25.82 13.71
N LYS A 180 1.56 26.26 13.02
CA LYS A 180 1.71 27.20 11.90
C LYS A 180 0.68 28.32 12.03
N SER A 181 1.01 29.28 12.87
CA SER A 181 0.47 30.65 12.82
C SER A 181 1.65 31.61 12.93
#